data_AF-A0A2E9Y1R6-F1
#
_entry.id   AF-A0A2E9Y1R6-F1
#
_cell.length_a   1.000
_cell.length_b   1.000
_cell.length_c   1.000
_cell.angle_alpha   90.00
_cell.angle_beta   90.00
_cell.angle_gamma   90.00
#
_symmetry.space_group_name_H-M   'P 1'
#
loop_
_entity.id
_entity.type
_entity.pdbx_description
1 polymer ?
#
loop_
_entity_poly.entity_id
_entity_poly.type
_entity_poly.pdbx_seq_one_letter_code
_entity_poly.pdbx_strand_id
1 'polypeptide(L)' 'MELKKRGVTNFILTTDTFLPLVQAQAKARKVDPQVIVVKHPLGGLNAEELIERIQTAAFGLQAVIDI' A
#
# COMPACT_ATOMS: atom_id res chain seq x y z
N MET A 1 -9.07 -13.98 5.10
CA MET A 1 -9.24 -13.58 3.69
C MET A 1 -10.68 -13.77 3.21
N GLU A 2 -11.67 -13.31 3.98
CA GLU A 2 -13.08 -13.45 3.61
C GLU A 2 -13.46 -12.59 2.40
N LEU A 3 -12.88 -11.38 2.29
CA LEU A 3 -13.07 -10.48 1.16
C LEU A 3 -12.49 -11.06 -0.14
N LYS A 4 -11.26 -11.62 -0.10
CA LYS A 4 -10.66 -12.30 -1.27
C LYS A 4 -11.50 -13.49 -1.75
N LYS A 5 -12.08 -14.27 -0.83
CA LYS A 5 -13.03 -15.35 -1.18
C LYS A 5 -14.30 -14.84 -1.85
N ARG A 6 -14.70 -13.59 -1.57
CA ARG A 6 -15.84 -12.90 -2.18
C ARG A 6 -15.45 -12.14 -3.46
N GLY A 7 -14.25 -12.38 -4.01
CA GLY A 7 -13.75 -11.70 -5.21
C GLY A 7 -13.34 -10.24 -4.97
N VAL A 8 -13.26 -9.80 -3.71
CA VAL A 8 -12.85 -8.43 -3.37
C VAL A 8 -11.36 -8.40 -3.06
N THR A 9 -10.59 -7.78 -3.95
CA THR A 9 -9.17 -7.50 -3.75
C THR A 9 -9.02 -6.28 -2.83
N ASN A 10 -8.26 -6.43 -1.75
CA ASN A 10 -8.12 -5.40 -0.73
C ASN A 10 -6.64 -5.09 -0.44
N PHE A 11 -6.32 -3.81 -0.42
CA PHE A 11 -4.96 -3.30 -0.28
C PHE A 11 -4.81 -2.41 0.94
N ILE A 12 -3.62 -2.43 1.52
CA ILE A 12 -3.16 -1.43 2.48
C ILE A 12 -2.16 -0.53 1.75
N LEU A 13 -2.47 0.75 1.63
CA LEU A 13 -1.51 1.75 1.20
C LEU A 13 -0.81 2.33 2.42
N THR A 14 0.52 2.29 2.45
CA THR A 14 1.32 2.88 3.53
C THR A 14 2.51 3.62 2.95
N THR A 15 3.05 4.56 3.71
CA THR A 15 4.38 5.06 3.42
C THR A 15 5.44 4.14 4.03
N ASP A 16 6.65 4.17 3.48
CA ASP A 16 7.81 3.40 3.95
C ASP A 16 8.06 3.52 5.47
N THR A 17 7.93 4.73 6.03
CA THR A 17 8.13 5.01 7.46
C THR A 17 7.17 4.22 8.36
N PHE A 18 5.95 3.94 7.89
CA PHE A 18 4.93 3.23 8.67
C PHE A 18 4.84 1.73 8.35
N LEU A 19 5.63 1.24 7.38
CA LEU A 19 5.66 -0.19 7.03
C LEU A 19 5.94 -1.11 8.25
N PRO A 20 6.85 -0.77 9.19
CA PRO A 20 7.08 -1.61 10.37
C PRO A 20 5.82 -1.78 11.24
N LEU A 21 4.97 -0.75 11.33
CA LEU A 21 3.72 -0.81 12.09
C LEU A 21 2.72 -1.74 11.39
N VAL A 22 2.61 -1.66 10.07
CA VAL A 22 1.76 -2.57 9.28
C VAL A 22 2.20 -4.02 9.47
N GLN A 23 3.50 -4.28 9.41
CA GLN A 23 4.07 -5.62 9.62
C GLN A 23 3.82 -6.14 11.04
N ALA A 24 3.98 -5.30 12.06
CA ALA A 24 3.69 -5.66 13.44
C ALA A 24 2.21 -6.05 13.64
N GLN A 25 1.28 -5.28 13.05
CA GLN A 25 -0.15 -5.57 13.11
C GLN A 25 -0.52 -6.84 12.33
N ALA A 26 0.07 -7.04 11.14
CA ALA A 26 -0.11 -8.25 10.35
C ALA A 26 0.31 -9.50 11.13
N LYS A 27 1.49 -9.45 11.78
CA LYS A 27 2.00 -10.52 12.64
C LYS A 27 1.07 -10.77 13.84
N ALA A 28 0.66 -9.72 14.56
CA ALA A 28 -0.21 -9.84 15.72
C ALA A 28 -1.57 -10.48 15.38
N ARG A 29 -2.09 -10.20 14.18
CA ARG A 29 -3.38 -10.73 13.70
C ARG A 29 -3.25 -12.01 12.88
N LYS A 30 -2.03 -12.51 12.65
CA LYS A 30 -1.74 -13.67 11.79
C LYS A 30 -2.40 -13.55 10.41
N VAL A 31 -2.33 -12.36 9.83
CA VAL A 31 -2.83 -12.08 8.47
C VAL A 31 -1.68 -11.69 7.57
N ASP A 32 -1.82 -12.00 6.29
CA ASP A 32 -0.89 -11.60 5.23
C ASP A 32 -1.59 -10.56 4.32
N PRO A 33 -1.42 -9.26 4.59
CA PRO A 33 -2.06 -8.20 3.82
C PRO A 33 -1.29 -7.91 2.53
N GLN A 34 -2.02 -7.55 1.47
CA GLN A 34 -1.40 -6.93 0.29
C GLN A 34 -1.07 -5.48 0.62
N VAL A 35 0.22 -5.14 0.62
CA VAL A 35 0.69 -3.80 0.99
C VAL A 35 1.34 -3.12 -0.21
N ILE A 36 0.87 -1.91 -0.51
CA ILE A 36 1.50 -1.00 -1.47
C ILE A 36 2.24 0.05 -0.65
N VAL A 37 3.54 0.18 -0.91
CA VAL A 37 4.42 1.09 -0.18
C VAL A 37 4.80 2.25 -1.09
N VAL A 38 4.58 3.47 -0.62
CA VAL A 38 5.04 4.70 -1.27
C VAL A 38 6.07 5.41 -0.40
N LYS A 39 6.85 6.32 -0.98
CA LYS A 39 7.76 7.18 -0.21
C LYS A 39 6.99 8.02 0.80
N HIS A 40 7.48 8.12 2.03
CA HIS A 40 6.92 9.07 2.98
C HIS A 40 7.21 10.50 2.53
N PRO A 41 6.22 11.41 2.57
CA PRO A 41 6.47 12.81 2.25
C PRO A 41 7.37 13.45 3.32
N LEU A 42 8.41 14.14 2.88
CA LEU A 42 9.30 14.90 3.76
C LEU A 42 9.17 16.39 3.40
N GLY A 43 8.69 17.21 4.33
CA GLY A 43 8.49 18.65 4.10
C GLY A 43 7.11 19.01 3.54
N GLY A 44 7.04 20.10 2.77
CA GLY A 44 5.80 20.63 2.20
C GLY A 44 5.30 19.88 0.95
N LEU A 45 4.23 20.38 0.34
CA LEU A 45 3.68 19.80 -0.90
C LEU A 45 4.57 20.11 -2.11
N ASN A 46 5.39 19.13 -2.51
CA ASN A 46 6.11 19.13 -3.80
C ASN A 46 5.30 18.37 -4.86
N ALA A 47 5.07 19.01 -6.02
CA ALA A 47 4.29 18.44 -7.11
C ALA A 47 4.95 17.23 -7.78
N GLU A 48 6.27 17.26 -7.99
CA GLU A 48 7.02 16.17 -8.62
C GLU A 48 6.99 14.91 -7.75
N GLU A 49 7.26 15.06 -6.44
CA GLU A 49 7.18 13.95 -5.50
C GLU A 49 5.75 13.42 -5.33
N LEU A 50 4.74 14.30 -5.43
CA LEU A 50 3.34 13.89 -5.40
C LEU A 50 3.02 13.00 -6.60
N ILE A 51 3.47 13.39 -7.81
CA ILE A 51 3.29 12.60 -9.03
C ILE A 51 3.98 11.23 -8.88
N GLU A 52 5.22 11.19 -8.39
CA GLU A 52 5.95 9.94 -8.16
C GLU A 52 5.19 9.00 -7.22
N ARG A 53 4.66 9.53 -6.10
CA ARG A 53 3.86 8.75 -5.15
C ARG A 53 2.57 8.21 -5.77
N ILE A 54 1.87 9.03 -6.56
CA ILE A 54 0.65 8.61 -7.29
C ILE A 54 0.98 7.51 -8.29
N GLN A 55 2.04 7.68 -9.08
CA GLN A 55 2.47 6.69 -10.07
C GLN A 55 2.86 5.36 -9.41
N THR A 56 3.61 5.42 -8.30
CA THR A 56 3.99 4.23 -7.53
C THR A 56 2.77 3.50 -6.98
N ALA A 57 1.81 4.23 -6.41
CA ALA A 57 0.56 3.65 -5.91
C ALA A 57 -0.27 3.02 -7.04
N ALA A 58 -0.41 3.72 -8.17
CA ALA A 58 -1.15 3.24 -9.34
C ALA A 58 -0.51 1.99 -9.95
N PHE A 59 0.82 1.96 -10.09
CA PHE A 59 1.53 0.78 -10.57
C PHE A 59 1.37 -0.42 -9.63
N GLY A 60 1.49 -0.19 -8.31
CA GLY A 60 1.28 -1.23 -7.31
C GLY A 60 -0.14 -1.80 -7.33
N LEU A 61 -1.14 -0.96 -7.62
CA LEU A 61 -2.51 -1.41 -7.84
C LEU A 61 -2.62 -2.21 -9.14
N GLN A 62 -2.18 -1.66 -10.27
CA GLN A 62 -2.28 -2.31 -11.59
C GLN A 62 -1.66 -3.71 -11.60
N ALA A 63 -0.48 -3.87 -10.98
CA ALA A 63 0.25 -5.14 -10.91
C ALA A 63 -0.53 -6.28 -10.22
N VAL A 64 -1.59 -5.95 -9.48
CA VAL A 64 -2.40 -6.94 -8.73
C VAL A 64 -3.81 -7.09 -9.28
N ILE A 65 -4.30 -6.16 -10.11
CA ILE A 65 -5.71 -6.15 -10.55
C ILE A 65 -5.90 -6.75 -11.96
N ASP A 66 -4.85 -7.22 -12.65
CA ASP A 66 -4.94 -7.82 -14.01
C ASP A 66 -5.85 -7.00 -14.97
N ILE A 67 -5.59 -5.68 -15.05
CA ILE A 67 -6.20 -4.78 -16.04
C ILE A 67 -5.16 -4.44 -17.10
#